data_AF-A0A819VUK1-F1
#
_entry.id   AF-A0A819VUK1-F1
#
_cell.length_a   1.000
_cell.length_b   1.000
_cell.length_c   1.000
_cell.angle_alpha   90.00
_cell.angle_beta   90.00
_cell.angle_gamma   90.00
#
_symmetry.space_group_name_H-M   'P 1'
#
loop_
_entity.id
_entity.type
_entity.pdbx_description
1 polymer ?
#
loop_
_entity_poly.entity_id
_entity_poly.type
_entity_poly.pdbx_seq_one_letter_code
_entity_poly.pdbx_strand_id
1 'polypeptide(L)'
;MLIIVNIRQSRRRIQVIPEVTASIHQTSTRHIQQTNMKFIRLALMQSLSFGLLNISFVVYVIYDFATSGQTKNSDQLVINGFIYGVSIHPIYIFSSITFATYTLASAKFRKECISTSRRLGTKLLRRFLH
;
A
#
# COMPACT_ATOMS: atom_id res chain seq x y z
N MET A 1 -20.82 36.17 49.20
CA MET A 1 -20.14 36.42 47.90
C MET A 1 -19.38 35.20 47.33
N LEU A 2 -18.97 34.22 48.15
CA LEU A 2 -18.24 33.00 47.71
C LEU A 2 -19.09 31.99 46.89
N ILE A 3 -20.40 31.91 47.14
CA ILE A 3 -21.29 30.92 46.49
C ILE A 3 -21.48 31.21 44.99
N ILE A 4 -21.51 32.48 44.59
CA ILE A 4 -21.75 32.90 43.20
C ILE A 4 -20.54 32.61 42.29
N VAL A 5 -19.32 32.72 42.83
CA VAL A 5 -18.08 32.42 42.09
C VAL A 5 -17.99 30.93 41.77
N ASN A 6 -18.39 30.07 42.71
CA ASN A 6 -18.34 28.62 42.56
C ASN A 6 -19.34 28.11 41.50
N ILE A 7 -20.54 28.69 41.43
CA ILE A 7 -21.55 28.37 40.40
C ILE A 7 -21.08 28.78 39.00
N ARG A 8 -20.42 29.94 38.85
CA ARG A 8 -19.84 30.36 37.56
C ARG A 8 -18.71 29.44 37.10
N GLN A 9 -17.82 29.02 38.00
CA GLN A 9 -16.75 28.09 37.66
C GLN A 9 -17.29 26.70 37.31
N SER A 10 -18.31 26.22 38.03
CA SER A 10 -18.99 24.95 37.72
C SER A 10 -19.66 24.99 36.34
N ARG A 11 -20.38 26.06 36.01
CA ARG A 11 -20.98 26.24 34.67
C ARG A 11 -19.93 26.32 33.55
N ARG A 12 -18.79 26.98 33.79
CA ARG A 12 -17.68 26.99 32.81
C ARG A 12 -17.07 25.61 32.62
N ARG A 13 -16.84 24.83 33.68
CA ARG A 13 -16.36 23.44 33.54
C ARG A 13 -17.37 22.57 32.78
N ILE A 14 -18.66 22.72 33.06
CA ILE A 14 -19.72 21.96 32.39
C ILE A 14 -19.87 22.34 30.91
N GLN A 15 -19.50 23.56 30.49
CA GLN A 15 -19.48 23.94 29.07
C GLN A 15 -18.19 23.53 28.35
N VAL A 16 -17.06 23.50 29.03
CA VAL A 16 -15.77 23.06 28.46
C VAL A 16 -15.76 21.56 28.16
N ILE A 17 -16.43 20.75 28.98
CA ILE A 17 -16.53 19.28 28.77
C ILE A 17 -17.19 18.91 27.43
N PRO A 18 -18.41 19.38 27.07
CA PRO A 18 -19.04 19.05 25.80
C PRO A 18 -18.29 19.63 24.60
N GLU A 19 -17.62 20.79 24.75
CA GLU A 19 -16.82 21.40 23.69
C GLU A 19 -15.54 20.61 23.40
N VAL A 20 -14.84 20.14 24.45
CA VAL A 20 -13.71 19.22 24.33
C VAL A 20 -14.17 17.88 23.75
N THR A 21 -15.33 17.37 24.16
CA THR A 21 -15.87 16.08 23.67
C THR A 21 -16.28 16.17 22.20
N ALA A 22 -16.90 17.28 21.78
CA ALA A 22 -17.23 17.56 20.38
C ALA A 22 -15.98 17.73 19.53
N SER A 23 -14.94 18.43 20.02
CA SER A 23 -13.67 18.59 19.32
C SER A 23 -12.94 17.25 19.15
N ILE A 24 -12.94 16.39 20.18
CA ILE A 24 -12.36 15.04 20.11
C ILE A 24 -13.15 14.17 19.13
N HIS A 25 -14.48 14.25 19.15
CA HIS A 25 -15.32 13.49 18.23
C HIS A 25 -15.13 13.92 16.77
N GLN A 26 -15.03 15.23 16.51
CA GLN A 26 -14.70 15.79 15.18
C GLN A 26 -13.28 15.45 14.73
N THR A 27 -12.31 15.45 15.65
CA THR A 27 -10.93 15.09 15.34
C THR A 27 -10.81 13.60 15.03
N SER A 28 -11.53 12.75 15.77
CA SER A 28 -11.60 11.31 15.55
C SER A 28 -12.27 10.98 14.20
N THR A 29 -13.41 11.60 13.87
CA THR A 29 -14.07 11.41 12.57
C THR A 29 -13.22 11.89 11.40
N ARG A 30 -12.54 13.05 11.52
CA ARG A 30 -11.57 13.50 10.50
C ARG A 30 -10.40 12.54 10.33
N HIS A 31 -9.86 12.00 11.43
CA HIS A 31 -8.75 11.06 11.37
C HIS A 31 -9.17 9.72 10.74
N ILE A 32 -10.38 9.23 11.03
CA ILE A 32 -10.97 8.04 10.40
C ILE A 32 -11.17 8.28 8.90
N GLN A 33 -11.75 9.41 8.50
CA GLN A 33 -11.90 9.76 7.08
C GLN A 33 -10.54 9.87 6.37
N GLN A 34 -9.55 10.53 6.96
CA GLN A 34 -8.20 10.64 6.38
C GLN A 34 -7.52 9.27 6.24
N THR A 35 -7.71 8.38 7.20
CA THR A 35 -7.13 7.03 7.15
C THR A 35 -7.80 6.18 6.07
N ASN A 36 -9.12 6.25 5.96
CA ASN A 36 -9.89 5.57 4.92
C ASN A 36 -9.54 6.08 3.53
N MET A 37 -9.40 7.40 3.34
CA MET A 37 -9.01 7.98 2.05
C MET A 37 -7.58 7.59 1.65
N LYS A 38 -6.64 7.50 2.59
CA LYS A 38 -5.28 6.99 2.32
C LYS A 38 -5.32 5.53 1.88
N PHE A 39 -6.12 4.70 2.53
CA PHE A 39 -6.28 3.29 2.15
C PHE A 39 -6.89 3.14 0.76
N ILE A 40 -7.98 3.86 0.47
CA ILE A 40 -8.63 3.85 -0.85
C ILE A 40 -7.65 4.30 -1.94
N ARG A 41 -6.88 5.37 -1.70
CA ARG A 41 -5.87 5.84 -2.66
C ARG A 41 -4.78 4.80 -2.90
N LEU A 42 -4.34 4.11 -1.86
CA LEU A 42 -3.36 3.03 -1.98
C LEU A 42 -3.90 1.86 -2.81
N ALA A 43 -5.13 1.44 -2.52
CA ALA A 43 -5.80 0.37 -3.25
C ALA A 43 -5.98 0.73 -4.73
N LEU A 44 -6.39 1.96 -5.03
CA LEU A 44 -6.49 2.46 -6.42
C LEU A 44 -5.15 2.45 -7.14
N MET A 45 -4.09 2.92 -6.48
CA MET A 45 -2.73 2.90 -7.06
C MET A 45 -2.25 1.48 -7.34
N GLN A 46 -2.57 0.52 -6.46
CA GLN A 46 -2.26 -0.89 -6.69
C GLN A 46 -3.04 -1.48 -7.86
N SER A 47 -4.35 -1.25 -7.92
CA SER A 47 -5.18 -1.73 -9.02
C SER A 47 -4.75 -1.16 -10.36
N LEU A 48 -4.43 0.13 -10.42
CA LEU A 48 -3.91 0.77 -11.64
C LEU A 48 -2.55 0.23 -12.05
N SER A 49 -1.63 0.08 -11.09
CA SER A 49 -0.30 -0.48 -11.36
C SER A 49 -0.39 -1.93 -11.85
N PHE A 50 -1.28 -2.73 -11.25
CA PHE A 50 -1.54 -4.09 -11.69
C PHE A 50 -2.05 -4.12 -13.13
N GLY A 51 -3.08 -3.33 -13.44
CA GLY A 51 -3.64 -3.26 -14.79
C GLY A 51 -2.60 -2.83 -15.83
N LEU A 52 -1.87 -1.75 -15.56
CA LEU A 52 -0.84 -1.21 -16.46
C LEU A 52 0.30 -2.19 -16.72
N LEU A 53 0.74 -2.94 -15.71
CA LEU A 53 1.85 -3.88 -15.87
C LEU A 53 1.40 -5.20 -16.52
N ASN A 54 0.14 -5.60 -16.35
CA ASN A 54 -0.34 -6.86 -16.90
C ASN A 54 -0.92 -6.72 -18.32
N ILE A 55 -1.26 -5.52 -18.77
CA ILE A 55 -1.91 -5.33 -20.07
C ILE A 55 -1.08 -5.88 -21.24
N SER A 56 0.25 -5.66 -21.23
CA SER A 56 1.15 -6.17 -22.26
C SER A 56 1.15 -7.70 -22.34
N PHE A 57 1.07 -8.37 -21.19
CA PHE A 57 0.97 -9.82 -21.13
C PHE A 57 -0.37 -10.34 -21.62
N VAL A 58 -1.47 -9.71 -21.21
CA VAL A 58 -2.81 -10.07 -21.70
C VAL A 58 -2.90 -9.92 -23.22
N VAL A 59 -2.38 -8.82 -23.77
CA VAL A 59 -2.31 -8.59 -25.22
C VAL A 59 -1.49 -9.67 -25.92
N TYR A 60 -0.33 -10.04 -25.36
CA TYR A 60 0.49 -11.13 -25.91
C TYR A 60 -0.27 -12.47 -25.90
N VAL A 61 -0.95 -12.83 -24.80
CA VAL A 61 -1.70 -14.09 -24.70
C VAL A 61 -2.81 -14.15 -25.76
N ILE A 62 -3.53 -13.04 -25.97
CA ILE A 62 -4.57 -12.95 -27.01
C ILE A 62 -3.94 -13.14 -28.41
N TYR A 63 -2.81 -12.49 -28.66
CA TYR A 63 -2.07 -12.62 -29.91
C TYR A 63 -1.56 -14.05 -30.17
N ASP A 64 -0.94 -14.67 -29.17
CA ASP A 64 -0.39 -16.02 -29.29
C ASP A 64 -1.51 -17.05 -29.49
N PHE A 65 -2.65 -16.88 -28.80
CA PHE A 65 -3.84 -17.67 -29.02
C PHE A 65 -4.36 -17.55 -30.46
N ALA A 66 -4.48 -16.31 -30.97
CA ALA A 66 -4.94 -16.04 -32.33
C ALA A 66 -4.00 -16.58 -33.43
N THR A 67 -2.72 -16.79 -33.11
CA THR A 67 -1.69 -17.24 -34.06
C THR A 67 -1.21 -18.68 -33.82
N SER A 68 -1.77 -19.37 -32.83
CA SER A 68 -1.34 -20.70 -32.35
C SER A 68 -1.35 -21.82 -33.40
N GLY A 69 -2.14 -21.68 -34.47
CA GLY A 69 -2.22 -22.64 -35.58
C GLY A 69 -1.31 -22.32 -36.78
N GLN A 70 -0.52 -21.25 -36.74
CA GLN A 70 0.36 -20.88 -37.85
C GLN A 70 1.75 -21.48 -37.68
N THR A 71 2.30 -22.04 -38.77
CA THR A 71 3.70 -22.44 -38.84
C THR A 71 4.59 -21.19 -38.81
N LYS A 72 5.28 -20.99 -37.68
CA LYS A 72 6.22 -19.89 -37.49
C LYS A 72 7.60 -20.28 -38.03
N ASN A 73 8.24 -19.41 -38.81
CA ASN A 73 9.64 -19.59 -39.21
C ASN A 73 10.60 -19.23 -38.05
N SER A 74 11.91 -19.48 -38.22
CA SER A 74 12.92 -19.24 -37.18
C SER A 74 12.91 -17.80 -36.65
N ASP A 75 12.81 -16.83 -37.55
CA ASP A 75 12.87 -15.41 -37.20
C ASP A 75 11.61 -14.99 -36.43
N GLN A 76 10.44 -15.48 -36.85
CA GLN A 76 9.19 -15.27 -36.15
C GLN A 76 9.19 -15.89 -34.75
N LEU A 77 9.83 -17.05 -34.56
CA LEU A 77 9.99 -17.66 -33.23
C LEU A 77 10.86 -16.80 -32.31
N VAL A 78 11.98 -16.27 -32.82
CA VAL A 78 12.86 -15.38 -32.06
C VAL A 78 12.14 -14.09 -31.67
N ILE A 79 11.43 -13.46 -32.63
CA ILE A 79 10.64 -12.25 -32.37
C ILE A 79 9.54 -12.53 -31.34
N ASN A 80 8.82 -13.65 -31.48
CA ASN A 80 7.76 -14.02 -30.54
C ASN A 80 8.31 -14.24 -29.13
N GLY A 81 9.47 -14.89 -29.00
CA GLY A 81 10.16 -15.06 -27.72
C GLY A 81 10.58 -13.74 -27.09
N PHE A 82 11.07 -12.79 -27.90
CA PHE A 82 11.39 -11.45 -27.42
C PHE A 82 10.14 -10.70 -26.92
N ILE A 83 9.05 -10.72 -27.69
CA ILE A 83 7.79 -10.08 -27.31
C ILE A 83 7.25 -10.70 -26.02
N TYR A 84 7.25 -12.03 -25.90
CA TYR A 84 6.88 -12.73 -24.66
C TYR A 84 7.72 -12.25 -23.47
N GLY A 85 9.04 -12.20 -23.64
CA GLY A 85 9.97 -11.72 -22.63
C GLY A 85 9.64 -10.31 -22.15
N VAL A 86 9.47 -9.37 -23.09
CA VAL A 86 9.09 -7.98 -22.77
C VAL A 86 7.72 -7.91 -22.09
N SER A 87 6.77 -8.75 -22.49
CA SER A 87 5.44 -8.78 -21.92
C SER A 87 5.36 -9.34 -20.50
N ILE A 88 6.20 -10.32 -20.14
CA ILE A 88 6.16 -10.96 -18.81
C ILE A 88 6.97 -10.20 -17.74
N HIS A 89 8.03 -9.48 -18.12
CA HIS A 89 8.89 -8.76 -17.17
C HIS A 89 8.15 -7.74 -16.28
N PRO A 90 7.23 -6.91 -16.81
CA PRO A 90 6.41 -6.00 -16.00
C PRO A 90 5.66 -6.67 -14.84
N ILE A 91 5.21 -7.92 -15.02
CA ILE A 91 4.49 -8.69 -13.99
C ILE A 91 5.38 -8.94 -12.78
N TYR A 92 6.65 -9.28 -13.00
CA TYR A 92 7.61 -9.51 -11.91
C TYR A 92 7.93 -8.20 -11.16
N ILE A 93 7.99 -7.07 -11.88
CA ILE A 93 8.25 -5.76 -11.29
C ILE A 93 7.09 -5.31 -10.37
N PHE A 94 5.85 -5.75 -10.64
CA PHE A 94 4.68 -5.40 -9.82
C PHE A 94 4.88 -5.75 -8.34
N SER A 95 5.47 -6.90 -8.03
CA SER A 95 5.75 -7.32 -6.65
C SER A 95 6.67 -6.32 -5.92
N SER A 96 7.69 -5.82 -6.61
CA SER A 96 8.65 -4.84 -6.08
C SER A 96 8.00 -3.46 -5.91
N ILE A 97 7.19 -3.03 -6.88
CA ILE A 97 6.41 -1.78 -6.79
C ILE A 97 5.44 -1.86 -5.63
N THR A 98 4.77 -2.99 -5.44
CA THR A 98 3.85 -3.22 -4.32
C THR A 98 4.58 -3.03 -2.99
N PHE A 99 5.70 -3.72 -2.81
CA PHE A 99 6.52 -3.60 -1.61
C PHE A 99 7.01 -2.16 -1.37
N ALA A 100 7.53 -1.49 -2.40
CA ALA A 100 7.97 -0.09 -2.31
C ALA A 100 6.82 0.84 -1.92
N THR A 101 5.64 0.65 -2.52
CA THR A 101 4.45 1.45 -2.25
C THR A 101 4.00 1.32 -0.79
N TYR A 102 3.92 0.11 -0.26
CA TYR A 102 3.59 -0.11 1.16
C TYR A 102 4.66 0.46 2.10
N THR A 103 5.94 0.33 1.73
CA THR A 103 7.06 0.88 2.51
C THR A 103 7.00 2.40 2.59
N LEU A 104 6.64 3.08 1.50
CA LEU A 104 6.53 4.54 1.46
C LEU A 104 5.27 5.02 2.19
N ALA A 105 4.12 4.40 1.92
CA ALA A 105 2.83 4.88 2.39
C ALA A 105 2.50 4.51 3.85
N SER A 106 3.05 3.41 4.38
CA SER A 106 2.72 2.91 5.71
C SER A 106 3.91 2.96 6.66
N ALA A 107 3.85 3.90 7.61
CA ALA A 107 4.84 4.00 8.69
C ALA A 107 4.85 2.74 9.58
N LYS A 108 3.68 2.10 9.76
CA LYS A 108 3.56 0.84 10.50
C LYS A 108 4.28 -0.29 9.77
N PHE A 109 4.05 -0.44 8.47
CA PHE A 109 4.70 -1.45 7.64
C PHE A 109 6.23 -1.28 7.64
N ARG A 110 6.71 -0.04 7.46
CA ARG A 110 8.14 0.28 7.51
C ARG A 110 8.79 -0.09 8.85
N LYS A 111 8.13 0.21 9.98
CA LYS A 111 8.62 -0.19 11.32
C LYS A 111 8.71 -1.72 11.44
N GLU A 112 7.70 -2.44 10.96
CA GLU A 112 7.67 -3.90 10.99
C GLU A 112 8.79 -4.52 10.14
N CYS A 113 9.05 -3.98 8.94
CA CYS A 113 10.16 -4.41 8.10
C CYS A 113 11.52 -4.24 8.79
N ILE A 114 11.76 -3.09 9.42
CA ILE A 114 13.02 -2.82 10.14
C ILE A 114 13.16 -3.75 11.34
N SER A 115 12.09 -3.95 12.11
CA SER A 115 12.07 -4.86 13.25
C SER A 115 12.42 -6.29 12.81
N THR A 116 11.77 -6.76 11.75
CA THR A 116 11.98 -8.11 11.20
C THR A 116 13.40 -8.28 10.68
N SER A 117 13.95 -7.30 9.95
CA SER A 117 15.33 -7.41 9.42
C SER A 117 16.36 -7.47 10.54
N ARG A 118 16.22 -6.67 11.61
CA ARG A 118 17.09 -6.73 12.80
C ARG A 118 17.01 -8.09 13.49
N ARG A 119 15.81 -8.66 13.59
CA ARG A 119 15.61 -9.98 14.21
C ARG A 119 16.23 -11.10 13.39
N LEU A 120 16.16 -11.02 12.06
CA LEU A 120 16.82 -11.97 11.17
C LEU A 120 18.35 -11.84 11.25
N GLY A 121 18.87 -10.61 11.17
CA GLY A 121 20.31 -10.33 11.23
C GLY A 121 20.94 -10.85 12.53
N THR A 122 20.30 -10.62 13.67
CA THR A 122 20.78 -11.12 14.98
C THR A 122 20.69 -12.64 15.11
N LYS A 123 19.75 -13.31 14.44
CA LYS A 123 19.69 -14.78 14.38
C LYS A 123 20.79 -15.36 13.49
N LEU A 124 21.06 -14.74 12.35
CA LEU A 124 22.12 -15.17 11.44
C LEU A 124 23.50 -15.00 12.08
N LEU A 125 23.78 -13.84 12.69
CA LEU A 125 25.01 -13.61 13.45
C LEU A 125 25.24 -14.65 14.54
N ARG A 126 24.19 -15.03 15.28
CA ARG A 126 24.28 -16.09 16.31
C ARG A 126 24.55 -17.48 15.74
N ARG A 127 24.15 -17.77 14.50
CA ARG A 127 24.44 -19.05 13.83
C ARG A 127 25.86 -19.13 13.27
N PHE A 128 26.50 -17.99 12.99
CA PHE A 128 27.87 -17.94 12.49
C PHE A 128 28.94 -17.85 13.60
N LEU A 129 28.54 -17.51 14.83
CA LEU A 129 29.43 -17.42 16.00
C LEU A 129 29.49 -18.71 16.84
N HIS A 130 28.85 -19.78 16.38
CA HIS A 130 28.87 -21.13 16.96
C HIS A 130 29.35 -22.13 15.90
#